data_AF-A0A5R9GKC1-F1
#
_entry.id   AF-A0A5R9GKC1-F1
#
_cell.length_a   1.000
_cell.length_b   1.000
_cell.length_c   1.000
_cell.angle_alpha   90.00
_cell.angle_beta   90.00
_cell.angle_gamma   90.00
#
_symmetry.space_group_name_H-M   'P 1'
#
loop_
_entity.id
_entity.type
_entity.pdbx_description
1 polymer ?
#
loop_
_entity_poly.entity_id
_entity_poly.type
_entity_poly.pdbx_seq_one_letter_code
_entity_poly.pdbx_strand_id
1 'polypeptide(L)'
;MADLDDDKDYVYHSNIKREVVTNTLQGILPTNMEPRVVCVSGNPFDQGLDYWLTREEEYNQLSRLPYLIQALQKFIDTSKTELTIKAGVSVVQDAVQQLRLQLQGMKDQLAAQIEVSQNQGREIEKTADKLQRDISKKHLQIKEEIITLRQDVMVYLNGAPDRKQLQVRIQERLGQEGYILRERINLIIQKYTEQLSSDQKQLLKEVETSIKFHNQLQDQILEWSKKMGVNLASHLNSQSTRAIADSIIKLRDMSNLGIKFKPWGAMKWASRVTKFAAWLPVIFDTITTIKKIYDEQKLEGDKQKLSEELEELFRGFFDSFTLEEYADTYFKPLKGTLEVVNSIKKSIDDYIELLAKIEQAINDLEQQ
;
A
#
# COMPACT_ATOMS: atom_id res chain seq x y z
N MET A 1 -1.86 -63.39 -57.91
CA MET A 1 -2.91 -63.44 -56.87
C MET A 1 -2.63 -64.69 -56.07
N ALA A 2 -2.81 -64.65 -54.75
CA ALA A 2 -2.67 -65.85 -53.93
C ALA A 2 -3.91 -66.73 -54.11
N ASP A 3 -3.70 -68.03 -54.18
CA ASP A 3 -4.77 -68.99 -53.90
C ASP A 3 -5.09 -68.94 -52.40
N LEU A 4 -6.36 -68.80 -52.06
CA LEU A 4 -6.80 -68.67 -50.67
C LEU A 4 -7.07 -70.05 -50.03
N ASP A 5 -7.28 -71.09 -50.86
CA ASP A 5 -7.49 -72.46 -50.41
C ASP A 5 -6.16 -73.21 -50.18
N ASP A 6 -5.04 -72.71 -50.73
CA ASP A 6 -3.69 -73.22 -50.47
C ASP A 6 -2.94 -72.32 -49.46
N ASP A 7 -2.85 -72.79 -48.21
CA ASP A 7 -2.12 -72.13 -47.14
C ASP A 7 -0.67 -71.78 -47.51
N LYS A 8 0.02 -72.64 -48.29
CA LYS A 8 1.43 -72.43 -48.66
C LYS A 8 1.56 -71.34 -49.70
N ASP A 9 0.67 -71.32 -50.69
CA ASP A 9 0.63 -70.27 -51.72
C ASP A 9 0.24 -68.91 -51.12
N TYR A 10 -0.75 -68.90 -50.23
CA TYR A 10 -1.11 -67.72 -49.45
C TYR A 10 0.07 -67.18 -48.63
N VAL A 11 0.77 -68.03 -47.87
CA VAL A 11 1.91 -67.59 -47.06
C VAL A 11 3.04 -67.06 -47.93
N TYR A 12 3.36 -67.73 -49.04
CA TYR A 12 4.38 -67.31 -49.98
C TYR A 12 4.08 -65.91 -50.55
N HIS A 13 2.90 -65.71 -51.11
CA HIS A 13 2.50 -64.42 -51.69
C HIS A 13 2.27 -63.33 -50.63
N SER A 14 1.77 -63.68 -49.44
CA SER A 14 1.60 -62.76 -48.32
C SER A 14 2.95 -62.19 -47.85
N ASN A 15 3.99 -63.03 -47.75
CA ASN A 15 5.32 -62.58 -47.33
C ASN A 15 5.94 -61.61 -48.35
N ILE A 16 5.84 -61.91 -49.65
CA ILE A 16 6.31 -61.01 -50.71
C ILE A 16 5.59 -59.66 -50.64
N LYS A 17 4.27 -59.66 -50.49
CA LYS A 17 3.49 -58.42 -50.41
C LYS A 17 3.77 -57.65 -49.12
N ARG A 18 3.96 -58.34 -48.00
CA ARG A 18 4.35 -57.74 -46.72
C ARG A 18 5.67 -57.00 -46.84
N GLU A 19 6.67 -57.62 -47.46
CA GLU A 19 7.98 -57.02 -47.70
C GLU A 19 7.88 -55.79 -48.61
N VAL A 20 7.14 -55.88 -49.73
CA VAL A 20 6.94 -54.75 -50.64
C VAL A 20 6.30 -53.55 -49.93
N VAL A 21 5.23 -53.79 -49.16
CA VAL A 21 4.53 -52.71 -48.43
C VAL A 21 5.42 -52.14 -47.34
N THR A 22 6.14 -52.99 -46.61
CA THR A 22 7.08 -52.57 -45.56
C THR A 22 8.18 -51.69 -46.13
N ASN A 23 8.82 -52.10 -47.23
CA ASN A 23 9.88 -51.34 -47.89
C ASN A 23 9.36 -50.01 -48.46
N THR A 24 8.14 -50.00 -49.02
CA THR A 24 7.50 -48.78 -49.52
C THR A 24 7.24 -47.80 -48.38
N LEU A 25 6.69 -48.29 -47.26
CA LEU A 25 6.42 -47.48 -46.07
C LEU A 25 7.72 -46.96 -45.45
N GLN A 26 8.76 -47.78 -45.35
CA GLN A 26 10.09 -47.36 -44.86
C GLN A 26 10.76 -46.32 -45.75
N GLY A 27 10.46 -46.29 -47.06
CA GLY A 27 10.93 -45.25 -47.97
C GLY A 27 10.21 -43.90 -47.83
N ILE A 28 9.04 -43.87 -47.18
CA ILE A 28 8.19 -42.68 -47.01
C ILE A 28 8.22 -42.18 -45.55
N LEU A 29 8.42 -43.08 -44.59
CA LEU A 29 8.40 -42.80 -43.16
C LEU A 29 9.82 -42.48 -42.63
N PRO A 30 9.96 -41.59 -41.63
CA PRO A 30 11.24 -41.31 -40.99
C PRO A 30 11.86 -42.55 -40.32
N THR A 31 13.19 -42.62 -40.30
CA THR A 31 13.94 -43.81 -39.85
C THR A 31 13.63 -44.16 -38.38
N ASN A 32 13.35 -45.45 -38.12
CA ASN A 32 12.99 -46.10 -36.83
C ASN A 32 11.51 -46.48 -36.61
N MET A 33 10.65 -46.46 -37.63
CA MET A 33 9.32 -47.07 -37.52
C MET A 33 9.25 -48.45 -38.19
N GLU A 34 8.87 -49.48 -37.43
CA GLU A 34 8.57 -50.81 -37.97
C GLU A 34 7.06 -50.94 -38.24
N PRO A 35 6.60 -50.88 -39.51
CA PRO A 35 5.19 -50.99 -39.83
C PRO A 35 4.70 -52.42 -39.61
N ARG A 36 3.53 -52.57 -38.96
CA ARG A 36 2.86 -53.87 -38.79
C ARG A 36 1.92 -54.09 -39.98
N VAL A 37 2.19 -55.09 -40.80
CA VAL A 37 1.42 -55.39 -42.02
C VAL A 37 0.78 -56.78 -41.93
N VAL A 38 -0.55 -56.82 -42.01
CA VAL A 38 -1.36 -58.05 -42.02
C VAL A 38 -2.06 -58.17 -43.37
N CYS A 39 -2.00 -59.35 -43.99
CA CYS A 39 -2.67 -59.63 -45.26
C CYS A 39 -4.01 -60.31 -44.99
N VAL A 40 -5.10 -59.74 -45.49
CA VAL A 40 -6.46 -60.29 -45.31
C VAL A 40 -7.22 -60.27 -46.63
N SER A 41 -8.27 -61.09 -46.73
CA SER A 41 -9.24 -61.09 -47.84
C SER A 41 -10.63 -60.79 -47.27
N GLY A 42 -11.10 -59.54 -47.42
CA GLY A 42 -12.40 -59.13 -46.88
C GLY A 42 -13.61 -59.80 -47.54
N ASN A 43 -13.44 -60.30 -48.76
CA ASN A 43 -14.46 -61.02 -49.52
C ASN A 43 -13.79 -62.13 -50.35
N PRO A 44 -13.44 -63.29 -49.74
CA PRO A 44 -12.84 -64.38 -50.48
C PRO A 44 -13.74 -64.80 -51.66
N PHE A 45 -13.14 -64.98 -52.83
CA PHE A 45 -13.82 -65.39 -54.07
C PHE A 45 -15.04 -64.55 -54.50
N ASP A 46 -15.11 -63.30 -54.02
CA ASP A 46 -16.18 -62.34 -54.31
C ASP A 46 -17.62 -62.79 -54.00
N GLN A 47 -17.81 -63.78 -53.10
CA GLN A 47 -19.12 -64.39 -52.80
C GLN A 47 -20.09 -63.47 -52.02
N GLY A 48 -19.57 -62.44 -51.34
CA GLY A 48 -20.34 -61.48 -50.57
C GLY A 48 -20.55 -61.88 -49.11
N LEU A 49 -20.80 -60.89 -48.25
CA LEU A 49 -20.92 -61.10 -46.79
C LEU A 49 -22.12 -61.97 -46.43
N ASP A 50 -23.24 -61.86 -47.13
CA ASP A 50 -24.45 -62.66 -46.86
C ASP A 50 -24.18 -64.17 -47.00
N TYR A 51 -23.30 -64.54 -47.94
CA TYR A 51 -22.83 -65.91 -48.11
C TYR A 51 -21.93 -66.33 -46.93
N TRP A 52 -20.94 -65.51 -46.59
CA TRP A 52 -19.93 -65.81 -45.58
C TRP A 52 -20.46 -65.79 -44.14
N LEU A 53 -21.49 -65.01 -43.85
CA LEU A 53 -22.15 -64.98 -42.53
C LEU A 53 -22.78 -66.32 -42.14
N THR A 54 -23.14 -67.14 -43.13
CA THR A 54 -23.66 -68.49 -42.87
C THR A 54 -22.56 -69.55 -42.72
N ARG A 55 -21.29 -69.18 -42.92
CA ARG A 55 -20.11 -70.07 -42.95
C ARG A 55 -18.91 -69.43 -42.25
N GLU A 56 -19.14 -69.03 -41.02
CA GLU A 56 -18.19 -68.27 -40.23
C GLU A 56 -16.81 -68.96 -40.08
N GLU A 57 -16.77 -70.28 -39.85
CA GLU A 57 -15.51 -71.01 -39.70
C GLU A 57 -14.66 -71.01 -40.99
N GLU A 58 -15.29 -71.28 -42.13
CA GLU A 58 -14.65 -71.29 -43.45
C GLU A 58 -14.22 -69.87 -43.86
N TYR A 59 -15.07 -68.88 -43.62
CA TYR A 59 -14.74 -67.47 -43.83
C TYR A 59 -13.56 -67.03 -42.98
N ASN A 60 -13.50 -67.41 -41.70
CA ASN A 60 -12.39 -67.06 -40.81
C ASN A 60 -11.07 -67.68 -41.27
N GLN A 61 -11.12 -68.90 -41.81
CA GLN A 61 -9.97 -69.54 -42.42
C GLN A 61 -9.52 -68.78 -43.67
N LEU A 62 -10.40 -68.54 -44.65
CA LEU A 62 -10.02 -67.96 -45.95
C LEU A 62 -9.75 -66.45 -45.90
N SER A 63 -10.49 -65.70 -45.09
CA SER A 63 -10.35 -64.24 -44.97
C SER A 63 -9.11 -63.83 -44.19
N ARG A 64 -8.63 -64.71 -43.30
CA ARG A 64 -7.53 -64.45 -42.36
C ARG A 64 -7.79 -63.24 -41.44
N LEU A 65 -9.06 -62.82 -41.36
CA LEU A 65 -9.52 -61.71 -40.53
C LEU A 65 -9.22 -61.87 -39.03
N PRO A 66 -9.24 -63.09 -38.44
CA PRO A 66 -8.85 -63.27 -37.04
C PRO A 66 -7.43 -62.78 -36.72
N TYR A 67 -6.48 -62.88 -37.66
CA TYR A 67 -5.12 -62.36 -37.47
C TYR A 67 -5.08 -60.83 -37.41
N LEU A 68 -5.95 -60.15 -38.18
CA LEU A 68 -6.10 -58.70 -38.11
C LEU A 68 -6.75 -58.29 -36.78
N ILE A 69 -7.80 -58.98 -36.35
CA ILE A 69 -8.46 -58.73 -35.06
C ILE A 69 -7.47 -58.92 -33.90
N GLN A 70 -6.66 -59.98 -33.92
CA GLN A 70 -5.62 -60.21 -32.90
C GLN A 70 -4.55 -59.13 -32.91
N ALA A 71 -4.08 -58.69 -34.09
CA ALA A 71 -3.09 -57.63 -34.21
C ALA A 71 -3.64 -56.27 -33.72
N LEU A 72 -4.91 -55.98 -34.01
CA LEU A 72 -5.62 -54.79 -33.52
C LEU A 72 -5.85 -54.87 -32.01
N GLN A 73 -6.25 -56.02 -31.47
CA GLN A 73 -6.46 -56.21 -30.04
C GLN A 73 -5.15 -56.01 -29.27
N LYS A 74 -4.04 -56.60 -29.75
CA LYS A 74 -2.70 -56.39 -29.18
C LYS A 74 -2.26 -54.93 -29.26
N PHE A 75 -2.57 -54.22 -30.34
CA PHE A 75 -2.31 -52.79 -30.48
C PHE A 75 -3.16 -51.95 -29.50
N ILE A 76 -4.45 -52.26 -29.37
CA ILE A 76 -5.39 -51.58 -28.47
C ILE A 76 -4.99 -51.81 -27.01
N ASP A 77 -4.65 -53.04 -26.61
CA ASP A 77 -4.28 -53.38 -25.24
C ASP A 77 -2.94 -52.76 -24.83
N THR A 78 -2.00 -52.64 -25.77
CA THR A 78 -0.72 -51.94 -25.53
C THR A 78 -0.92 -50.42 -25.47
N SER A 79 -1.83 -49.86 -26.28
CA SER A 79 -2.00 -48.41 -26.43
C SER A 79 -2.97 -47.78 -25.42
N LYS A 80 -3.98 -48.52 -24.90
CA LYS A 80 -4.98 -48.00 -23.95
C LYS A 80 -4.37 -47.55 -22.62
N THR A 81 -3.48 -48.35 -22.06
CA THR A 81 -2.88 -48.09 -20.75
C THR A 81 -1.87 -46.95 -20.81
N GLU A 82 -1.12 -46.85 -21.92
CA GLU A 82 -0.09 -45.84 -22.08
C GLU A 82 -0.65 -44.46 -22.47
N LEU A 83 -1.70 -44.40 -23.31
CA LEU A 83 -2.31 -43.14 -23.76
C LEU A 83 -3.24 -42.50 -22.72
N THR A 84 -4.01 -43.27 -21.95
CA THR A 84 -4.87 -42.72 -20.89
C THR A 84 -4.05 -42.23 -19.70
N ILE A 85 -2.96 -42.93 -19.35
CA ILE A 85 -2.00 -42.47 -18.33
C ILE A 85 -1.21 -41.27 -18.85
N LYS A 86 -0.65 -41.30 -20.07
CA LYS A 86 0.12 -40.15 -20.61
C LYS A 86 -0.75 -38.90 -20.83
N ALA A 87 -1.98 -39.01 -21.32
CA ALA A 87 -2.85 -37.86 -21.51
C ALA A 87 -3.37 -37.31 -20.17
N GLY A 88 -3.77 -38.16 -19.22
CA GLY A 88 -4.17 -37.74 -17.88
C GLY A 88 -3.01 -37.13 -17.07
N VAL A 89 -1.82 -37.74 -17.14
CA VAL A 89 -0.60 -37.20 -16.55
C VAL A 89 -0.16 -35.92 -17.23
N SER A 90 -0.27 -35.79 -18.56
CA SER A 90 0.06 -34.55 -19.29
C SER A 90 -0.88 -33.41 -18.92
N VAL A 91 -2.20 -33.65 -18.82
CA VAL A 91 -3.17 -32.60 -18.40
C VAL A 91 -2.94 -32.18 -16.95
N VAL A 92 -2.60 -33.12 -16.07
CA VAL A 92 -2.24 -32.82 -14.67
C VAL A 92 -0.90 -32.09 -14.58
N GLN A 93 0.10 -32.49 -15.36
CA GLN A 93 1.40 -31.81 -15.45
C GLN A 93 1.24 -30.38 -15.99
N ASP A 94 0.45 -30.19 -17.04
CA ASP A 94 0.15 -28.87 -17.60
C ASP A 94 -0.60 -28.00 -16.58
N ALA A 95 -1.57 -28.55 -15.86
CA ALA A 95 -2.28 -27.85 -14.79
C ALA A 95 -1.35 -27.48 -13.61
N VAL A 96 -0.46 -28.39 -13.21
CA VAL A 96 0.56 -28.15 -12.16
C VAL A 96 1.56 -27.09 -12.61
N GLN A 97 2.03 -27.12 -13.87
CA GLN A 97 2.93 -26.09 -14.41
C GLN A 97 2.22 -24.73 -14.51
N GLN A 98 0.95 -24.69 -14.93
CA GLN A 98 0.16 -23.45 -14.94
C GLN A 98 -0.03 -22.88 -13.53
N LEU A 99 -0.36 -23.73 -12.56
CA LEU A 99 -0.50 -23.34 -11.15
C LEU A 99 0.83 -22.80 -10.59
N ARG A 100 1.95 -23.46 -10.92
CA ARG A 100 3.30 -23.03 -10.54
C ARG A 100 3.64 -21.65 -11.11
N LEU A 101 3.39 -21.43 -12.40
CA LEU A 101 3.64 -20.13 -13.05
C LEU A 101 2.77 -19.02 -12.42
N GLN A 102 1.51 -19.33 -12.07
CA GLN A 102 0.64 -18.39 -11.37
C GLN A 102 1.17 -18.05 -9.96
N LEU A 103 1.59 -19.05 -9.19
CA LEU A 103 2.17 -18.85 -7.86
C LEU A 103 3.49 -18.07 -7.90
N GLN A 104 4.35 -18.33 -8.89
CA GLN A 104 5.59 -17.56 -9.10
C GLN A 104 5.28 -16.10 -9.44
N GLY A 105 4.33 -15.84 -10.34
CA GLY A 105 3.90 -14.48 -10.65
C GLY A 105 3.35 -13.74 -9.43
N MET A 106 2.57 -14.43 -8.58
CA MET A 106 2.07 -13.87 -7.33
C MET A 106 3.19 -13.57 -6.33
N LYS A 107 4.15 -14.51 -6.18
CA LYS A 107 5.32 -14.33 -5.32
C LYS A 107 6.08 -13.07 -5.70
N ASP A 108 6.45 -12.93 -6.97
CA ASP A 108 7.27 -11.81 -7.44
C ASP A 108 6.53 -10.47 -7.29
N GLN A 109 5.23 -10.45 -7.60
CA GLN A 109 4.39 -9.27 -7.41
C GLN A 109 4.26 -8.88 -5.94
N LEU A 110 3.99 -9.85 -5.06
CA LEU A 110 3.82 -9.61 -3.63
C LEU A 110 5.13 -9.14 -2.98
N ALA A 111 6.26 -9.77 -3.33
CA ALA A 111 7.59 -9.38 -2.84
C ALA A 111 7.94 -7.94 -3.21
N ALA A 112 7.74 -7.56 -4.49
CA ALA A 112 7.98 -6.20 -4.94
C ALA A 112 7.08 -5.17 -4.22
N GLN A 113 5.82 -5.51 -3.97
CA GLN A 113 4.90 -4.60 -3.29
C GLN A 113 5.18 -4.48 -1.78
N ILE A 114 5.59 -5.57 -1.12
CA ILE A 114 6.08 -5.54 0.26
C ILE A 114 7.26 -4.57 0.37
N GLU A 115 8.23 -4.65 -0.54
CA GLU A 115 9.39 -3.76 -0.54
C GLU A 115 8.98 -2.28 -0.70
N VAL A 116 8.07 -1.98 -1.64
CA VAL A 116 7.52 -0.62 -1.83
C VAL A 116 6.82 -0.14 -0.55
N SER A 117 6.00 -0.98 0.08
CA SER A 117 5.28 -0.62 1.31
C SER A 117 6.23 -0.35 2.47
N GLN A 118 7.27 -1.16 2.64
CA GLN A 118 8.32 -0.95 3.64
C GLN A 118 9.09 0.36 3.40
N ASN A 119 9.44 0.65 2.14
CA ASN A 119 10.10 1.90 1.76
C ASN A 119 9.23 3.12 2.08
N GLN A 120 7.95 3.08 1.74
CA GLN A 120 7.00 4.14 2.10
C GLN A 120 6.91 4.34 3.62
N GLY A 121 6.81 3.25 4.40
CA GLY A 121 6.80 3.33 5.86
C GLY A 121 8.05 4.00 6.44
N ARG A 122 9.24 3.66 5.93
CA ARG A 122 10.51 4.27 6.36
C ARG A 122 10.58 5.77 6.04
N GLU A 123 10.19 6.18 4.84
CA GLU A 123 10.22 7.60 4.47
C GLU A 123 9.20 8.42 5.27
N ILE A 124 7.99 7.89 5.51
CA ILE A 124 6.99 8.58 6.35
C ILE A 124 7.52 8.78 7.78
N GLU A 125 8.14 7.77 8.39
CA GLU A 125 8.75 7.90 9.73
C GLU A 125 9.84 8.97 9.76
N LYS A 126 10.74 8.94 8.79
CA LYS A 126 11.81 9.94 8.65
C LYS A 126 11.27 11.35 8.48
N THR A 127 10.23 11.53 7.68
CA THR A 127 9.55 12.82 7.50
C THR A 127 8.87 13.27 8.79
N ALA A 128 8.17 12.37 9.50
CA ALA A 128 7.52 12.66 10.77
C ALA A 128 8.54 13.05 11.86
N ASP A 129 9.65 12.32 11.97
CA ASP A 129 10.74 12.60 12.90
C ASP A 129 11.40 13.96 12.62
N LYS A 130 11.61 14.27 11.33
CA LYS A 130 12.13 15.57 10.91
C LYS A 130 11.16 16.68 11.31
N LEU A 131 9.87 16.51 11.02
CA LEU A 131 8.83 17.46 11.38
C LEU A 131 8.75 17.68 12.89
N GLN A 132 8.87 16.63 13.72
CA GLN A 132 8.88 16.75 15.18
C GLN A 132 10.08 17.55 15.69
N ARG A 133 11.28 17.33 15.13
CA ARG A 133 12.47 18.14 15.44
C ARG A 133 12.29 19.59 15.02
N ASP A 134 11.74 19.82 13.83
CA ASP A 134 11.50 21.17 13.32
C ASP A 134 10.44 21.91 14.15
N ILE A 135 9.36 21.25 14.59
CA ILE A 135 8.37 21.78 15.55
C ILE A 135 9.06 22.25 16.82
N SER A 136 9.91 21.40 17.40
CA SER A 136 10.63 21.72 18.65
C SER A 136 11.57 22.91 18.47
N LYS A 137 12.29 22.96 17.35
CA LYS A 137 13.19 24.07 17.01
C LYS A 137 12.42 25.38 16.80
N LYS A 138 11.32 25.34 16.04
CA LYS A 138 10.48 26.50 15.73
C LYS A 138 9.77 27.03 16.97
N HIS A 139 9.37 26.15 17.89
CA HIS A 139 8.87 26.54 19.20
C HIS A 139 9.87 27.38 20.00
N LEU A 140 11.14 26.97 20.05
CA LEU A 140 12.20 27.76 20.68
C LEU A 140 12.42 29.10 19.98
N GLN A 141 12.45 29.12 18.65
CA GLN A 141 12.59 30.36 17.86
C GLN A 141 11.44 31.35 18.11
N ILE A 142 10.21 30.86 18.25
CA ILE A 142 9.06 31.69 18.66
C ILE A 142 9.33 32.28 20.03
N LYS A 143 9.74 31.48 21.02
CA LYS A 143 10.02 31.98 22.37
C LYS A 143 11.11 33.06 22.37
N GLU A 144 12.20 32.84 21.63
CA GLU A 144 13.28 33.82 21.48
C GLU A 144 12.80 35.13 20.85
N GLU A 145 12.04 35.06 19.74
CA GLU A 145 11.53 36.27 19.08
C GLU A 145 10.49 37.01 19.95
N ILE A 146 9.74 36.30 20.80
CA ILE A 146 8.85 36.90 21.80
C ILE A 146 9.63 37.56 22.94
N ILE A 147 10.76 36.99 23.39
CA ILE A 147 11.65 37.65 24.36
C ILE A 147 12.17 38.97 23.79
N THR A 148 12.60 38.98 22.53
CA THR A 148 13.04 40.21 21.85
C THR A 148 11.89 41.21 21.72
N LEU A 149 10.70 40.77 21.31
CA LEU A 149 9.51 41.63 21.25
C LEU A 149 9.20 42.25 22.61
N ARG A 150 9.27 41.48 23.70
CA ARG A 150 9.11 41.98 25.07
C ARG A 150 10.12 43.07 25.36
N GLN A 151 11.42 42.81 25.15
CA GLN A 151 12.48 43.77 25.42
C GLN A 151 12.29 45.07 24.63
N ASP A 152 11.98 44.97 23.33
CA ASP A 152 11.73 46.11 22.46
C ASP A 152 10.57 46.97 22.96
N VAL A 153 9.45 46.33 23.35
CA VAL A 153 8.27 47.04 23.86
C VAL A 153 8.59 47.72 25.18
N MET A 154 9.23 47.01 26.12
CA MET A 154 9.57 47.53 27.44
C MET A 154 10.53 48.73 27.35
N VAL A 155 11.62 48.61 26.59
CA VAL A 155 12.59 49.70 26.40
C VAL A 155 11.95 50.90 25.72
N TYR A 156 11.14 50.66 24.68
CA TYR A 156 10.47 51.74 23.96
C TYR A 156 9.51 52.52 24.86
N LEU A 157 8.70 51.85 25.67
CA LEU A 157 7.75 52.50 26.56
C LEU A 157 8.46 53.22 27.73
N ASN A 158 9.45 52.57 28.36
CA ASN A 158 10.18 53.17 29.49
C ASN A 158 11.04 54.37 29.08
N GLY A 159 11.49 54.43 27.83
CA GLY A 159 12.23 55.57 27.29
C GLY A 159 11.40 56.83 27.01
N ALA A 160 10.10 56.87 27.37
CA ALA A 160 9.27 58.05 27.19
C ALA A 160 9.72 59.18 28.16
N PRO A 161 10.01 60.39 27.66
CA PRO A 161 10.47 61.50 28.51
C PRO A 161 9.34 62.13 29.34
N ASP A 162 8.09 62.04 28.88
CA ASP A 162 6.93 62.62 29.54
C ASP A 162 5.67 61.78 29.26
N ARG A 163 4.57 62.11 29.96
CA ARG A 163 3.28 61.39 29.86
C ARG A 163 2.64 61.48 28.47
N LYS A 164 2.81 62.58 27.73
CA LYS A 164 2.27 62.71 26.37
C LYS A 164 3.02 61.78 25.42
N GLN A 165 4.34 61.74 25.53
CA GLN A 165 5.16 60.83 24.75
C GLN A 165 4.89 59.37 25.13
N LEU A 166 4.67 59.06 26.41
CA LEU A 166 4.26 57.72 26.84
C LEU A 166 2.94 57.30 26.18
N GLN A 167 1.95 58.20 26.12
CA GLN A 167 0.67 57.95 25.45
C GLN A 167 0.85 57.62 23.96
N VAL A 168 1.64 58.43 23.24
CA VAL A 168 1.94 58.19 21.82
C VAL A 168 2.59 56.83 21.64
N ARG A 169 3.59 56.51 22.46
CA ARG A 169 4.32 55.24 22.38
C ARG A 169 3.46 54.02 22.72
N ILE A 170 2.53 54.14 23.68
CA ILE A 170 1.51 53.12 23.97
C ILE A 170 0.66 52.87 22.72
N GLN A 171 0.16 53.94 22.09
CA GLN A 171 -0.67 53.82 20.90
C GLN A 171 0.09 53.21 19.72
N GLU A 172 1.38 53.50 19.56
CA GLU A 172 2.21 52.95 18.48
C GLU A 172 2.62 51.48 18.69
N ARG A 173 2.97 51.08 19.93
CA ARG A 173 3.48 49.72 20.20
C ARG A 173 2.41 48.74 20.63
N LEU A 174 1.42 49.21 21.38
CA LEU A 174 0.35 48.38 21.92
C LEU A 174 -0.92 48.55 21.10
N GLY A 175 -1.23 49.77 20.67
CA GLY A 175 -2.52 50.09 20.05
C GLY A 175 -3.65 50.18 21.08
N GLN A 176 -4.80 50.71 20.67
CA GLN A 176 -5.99 50.69 21.53
C GLN A 176 -6.36 49.25 21.89
N GLU A 177 -6.61 48.98 23.17
CA GLU A 177 -6.89 47.62 23.67
C GLU A 177 -5.80 46.58 23.33
N GLY A 178 -4.56 47.02 23.02
CA GLY A 178 -3.43 46.11 22.79
C GLY A 178 -3.42 45.40 21.44
N TYR A 179 -4.22 45.84 20.46
CA TYR A 179 -4.37 45.14 19.18
C TYR A 179 -3.06 45.00 18.38
N ILE A 180 -2.17 45.99 18.43
CA ILE A 180 -0.90 45.96 17.68
C ILE A 180 0.04 44.92 18.28
N LEU A 181 0.18 44.89 19.61
CA LEU A 181 1.03 43.91 20.28
C LEU A 181 0.53 42.48 20.00
N ARG A 182 -0.79 42.29 20.09
CA ARG A 182 -1.45 41.02 19.80
C ARG A 182 -1.20 40.54 18.37
N GLU A 183 -1.28 41.44 17.39
CA GLU A 183 -1.00 41.11 16.00
C GLU A 183 0.47 40.76 15.78
N ARG A 184 1.40 41.50 16.40
CA ARG A 184 2.84 41.17 16.33
C ARG A 184 3.14 39.78 16.87
N ILE A 185 2.54 39.40 18.01
CA ILE A 185 2.69 38.05 18.57
C ILE A 185 2.10 37.02 17.59
N ASN A 186 0.91 37.28 17.03
CA ASN A 186 0.29 36.39 16.04
C ASN A 186 1.21 36.15 14.83
N LEU A 187 1.78 37.22 14.28
CA LEU A 187 2.68 37.16 13.13
C LEU A 187 3.96 36.36 13.43
N ILE A 188 4.53 36.49 14.63
CA ILE A 188 5.69 35.69 15.04
C ILE A 188 5.34 34.20 15.05
N ILE A 189 4.22 33.82 15.68
CA ILE A 189 3.80 32.41 15.72
C ILE A 189 3.52 31.91 14.28
N GLN A 190 2.80 32.69 13.48
CA GLN A 190 2.46 32.37 12.09
C GLN A 190 3.71 32.14 11.24
N LYS A 191 4.68 33.07 11.27
CA LYS A 191 5.96 33.02 10.54
C LYS A 191 6.70 31.68 10.72
N TYR A 192 6.67 31.11 11.94
CA TYR A 192 7.36 29.86 12.23
C TYR A 192 6.48 28.61 12.06
N THR A 193 5.16 28.76 12.06
CA THR A 193 4.20 27.64 12.04
C THR A 193 3.68 27.32 10.64
N GLU A 194 3.65 28.30 9.73
CA GLU A 194 3.10 28.13 8.38
C GLU A 194 3.80 27.05 7.56
N GLN A 195 5.14 27.08 7.51
CA GLN A 195 5.91 26.07 6.77
C GLN A 195 5.66 24.67 7.34
N LEU A 196 5.70 24.53 8.67
CA LEU A 196 5.44 23.25 9.34
C LEU A 196 4.02 22.72 9.05
N SER A 197 3.05 23.62 8.91
CA SER A 197 1.68 23.25 8.52
C SER A 197 1.63 22.70 7.10
N SER A 198 2.46 23.23 6.19
CA SER A 198 2.63 22.67 4.84
C SER A 198 3.31 21.31 4.87
N ASP A 199 4.37 21.17 5.66
CA ASP A 199 5.11 19.92 5.81
C ASP A 199 4.21 18.81 6.39
N GLN A 200 3.34 19.15 7.37
CA GLN A 200 2.33 18.23 7.89
C GLN A 200 1.31 17.80 6.84
N LYS A 201 0.83 18.72 5.99
CA LYS A 201 -0.06 18.37 4.87
C LYS A 201 0.60 17.39 3.92
N GLN A 202 1.88 17.59 3.63
CA GLN A 202 2.64 16.69 2.78
C GLN A 202 2.75 15.30 3.42
N LEU A 203 3.13 15.23 4.69
CA LEU A 203 3.18 13.97 5.44
C LEU A 203 1.84 13.22 5.41
N LEU A 204 0.72 13.93 5.57
CA LEU A 204 -0.61 13.33 5.48
C LEU A 204 -0.93 12.78 4.07
N LYS A 205 -0.48 13.45 3.01
CA LYS A 205 -0.61 12.93 1.64
C LYS A 205 0.25 11.69 1.40
N GLU A 206 1.45 11.64 1.96
CA GLU A 206 2.33 10.46 1.92
C GLU A 206 1.66 9.28 2.61
N VAL A 207 1.07 9.50 3.80
CA VAL A 207 0.27 8.51 4.52
C VAL A 207 -0.95 8.07 3.71
N GLU A 208 -1.73 9.00 3.14
CA GLU A 208 -2.89 8.68 2.29
C GLU A 208 -2.50 7.82 1.08
N THR A 209 -1.35 8.12 0.47
CA THR A 209 -0.80 7.34 -0.65
C THR A 209 -0.43 5.93 -0.21
N SER A 210 0.21 5.79 0.96
CA SER A 210 0.56 4.48 1.53
C SER A 210 -0.68 3.64 1.87
N ILE A 211 -1.73 4.26 2.41
CA ILE A 211 -3.03 3.63 2.64
C ILE A 211 -3.65 3.12 1.34
N LYS A 212 -3.69 3.95 0.28
CA LYS A 212 -4.23 3.54 -1.02
C LYS A 212 -3.47 2.37 -1.60
N PHE A 213 -2.14 2.41 -1.51
CA PHE A 213 -1.28 1.30 -1.94
C PHE A 213 -1.57 0.03 -1.14
N HIS A 214 -1.70 0.13 0.18
CA HIS A 214 -2.06 -1.00 1.04
C HIS A 214 -3.41 -1.63 0.66
N ASN A 215 -4.44 -0.81 0.42
CA ASN A 215 -5.75 -1.28 -0.01
C ASN A 215 -5.67 -1.97 -1.38
N GLN A 216 -4.90 -1.42 -2.33
CA GLN A 216 -4.68 -2.05 -3.64
C GLN A 216 -4.03 -3.43 -3.50
N LEU A 217 -3.06 -3.58 -2.60
CA LEU A 217 -2.43 -4.87 -2.31
C LEU A 217 -3.44 -5.85 -1.70
N GLN A 218 -4.29 -5.42 -0.76
CA GLN A 218 -5.36 -6.28 -0.22
C GLN A 218 -6.34 -6.73 -1.32
N ASP A 219 -6.78 -5.82 -2.17
CA ASP A 219 -7.66 -6.12 -3.30
C ASP A 219 -7.04 -7.14 -4.25
N GLN A 220 -5.73 -7.03 -4.51
CA GLN A 220 -5.00 -8.01 -5.31
C GLN A 220 -4.92 -9.39 -4.65
N ILE A 221 -4.67 -9.47 -3.34
CA ILE A 221 -4.71 -10.74 -2.59
C ILE A 221 -6.11 -11.37 -2.67
N LEU A 222 -7.18 -10.58 -2.56
CA LEU A 222 -8.55 -11.05 -2.73
C LEU A 222 -8.81 -11.53 -4.17
N GLU A 223 -8.25 -10.85 -5.16
CA GLU A 223 -8.36 -11.26 -6.56
C GLU A 223 -7.63 -12.58 -6.82
N TRP A 224 -6.41 -12.76 -6.29
CA TRP A 224 -5.67 -14.01 -6.35
C TRP A 224 -6.42 -15.15 -5.66
N SER A 225 -7.00 -14.88 -4.47
CA SER A 225 -7.84 -15.82 -3.75
C SER A 225 -9.00 -16.34 -4.62
N LYS A 226 -9.69 -15.44 -5.34
CA LYS A 226 -10.77 -15.80 -6.27
C LYS A 226 -10.26 -16.59 -7.48
N LYS A 227 -9.18 -16.13 -8.12
CA LYS A 227 -8.60 -16.75 -9.33
C LYS A 227 -8.13 -18.18 -9.07
N MET A 228 -7.56 -18.43 -7.89
CA MET A 228 -7.03 -19.75 -7.51
C MET A 228 -8.07 -20.65 -6.84
N GLY A 229 -9.22 -20.12 -6.41
CA GLY A 229 -10.18 -20.88 -5.59
C GLY A 229 -9.64 -21.26 -4.21
N VAL A 230 -8.63 -20.55 -3.71
CA VAL A 230 -7.97 -20.79 -2.41
C VAL A 230 -8.22 -19.60 -1.49
N ASN A 231 -8.47 -19.84 -0.21
CA ASN A 231 -8.78 -18.80 0.77
C ASN A 231 -7.54 -18.05 1.30
N LEU A 232 -6.81 -17.36 0.42
CA LEU A 232 -5.66 -16.53 0.79
C LEU A 232 -6.05 -15.33 1.67
N ALA A 233 -7.30 -14.88 1.55
CA ALA A 233 -7.87 -13.80 2.36
C ALA A 233 -7.84 -14.08 3.87
N SER A 234 -7.81 -15.36 4.27
CA SER A 234 -7.68 -15.75 5.69
C SER A 234 -6.36 -15.31 6.32
N HIS A 235 -5.34 -15.01 5.52
CA HIS A 235 -4.05 -14.47 5.96
C HIS A 235 -4.06 -12.95 6.12
N LEU A 236 -5.14 -12.26 5.74
CA LEU A 236 -5.32 -10.83 6.04
C LEU A 236 -5.80 -10.69 7.49
N ASN A 237 -4.95 -10.15 8.37
CA ASN A 237 -5.32 -9.98 9.78
C ASN A 237 -6.44 -8.94 9.93
N SER A 238 -7.65 -9.42 10.22
CA SER A 238 -8.82 -8.54 10.36
C SER A 238 -8.68 -7.45 11.45
N GLN A 239 -7.82 -7.65 12.45
CA GLN A 239 -7.55 -6.63 13.46
C GLN A 239 -6.65 -5.50 12.92
N SER A 240 -5.65 -5.82 12.10
CA SER A 240 -4.76 -4.81 11.51
C SER A 240 -5.52 -3.96 10.49
N THR A 241 -6.34 -4.56 9.63
CA THR A 241 -7.18 -3.84 8.66
C THR A 241 -8.19 -2.89 9.34
N ARG A 242 -8.84 -3.31 10.43
CA ARG A 242 -9.72 -2.43 11.21
C ARG A 242 -8.96 -1.30 11.88
N ALA A 243 -7.80 -1.59 12.48
CA ALA A 243 -6.97 -0.57 13.11
C ALA A 243 -6.50 0.50 12.11
N ILE A 244 -6.13 0.09 10.89
CA ILE A 244 -5.81 1.00 9.78
C ILE A 244 -7.04 1.85 9.42
N ALA A 245 -8.21 1.23 9.19
CA ALA A 245 -9.45 1.92 8.87
C ALA A 245 -9.85 2.96 9.93
N ASP A 246 -9.83 2.60 11.20
CA ASP A 246 -10.16 3.50 12.32
C ASP A 246 -9.19 4.67 12.41
N SER A 247 -7.90 4.39 12.20
CA SER A 247 -6.85 5.41 12.26
C SER A 247 -6.92 6.37 11.07
N ILE A 248 -7.32 5.89 9.88
CA ILE A 248 -7.64 6.71 8.71
C ILE A 248 -8.80 7.65 9.02
N ILE A 249 -9.89 7.15 9.59
CA ILE A 249 -11.07 7.96 9.94
C ILE A 249 -10.67 9.06 10.92
N LYS A 250 -9.92 8.70 11.99
CA LYS A 250 -9.41 9.68 12.96
C LYS A 250 -8.54 10.73 12.30
N LEU A 251 -7.58 10.35 11.46
CA LEU A 251 -6.72 11.29 10.74
C LEU A 251 -7.51 12.18 9.78
N ARG A 252 -8.44 11.61 9.03
CA ARG A 252 -9.33 12.35 8.12
C ARG A 252 -10.12 13.39 8.89
N ASP A 253 -10.78 13.01 9.98
CA ASP A 253 -11.62 13.91 10.78
C ASP A 253 -10.78 15.03 11.40
N MET A 254 -9.55 14.73 11.81
CA MET A 254 -8.59 15.73 12.30
C MET A 254 -8.07 16.65 11.19
N SER A 255 -7.84 16.13 9.98
CA SER A 255 -7.33 16.91 8.84
C SER A 255 -8.40 17.80 8.20
N ASN A 256 -9.68 17.38 8.25
CA ASN A 256 -10.84 18.13 7.79
C ASN A 256 -11.11 19.41 8.60
N LEU A 257 -10.50 19.55 9.79
CA LEU A 257 -10.52 20.80 10.54
C LEU A 257 -9.75 21.93 9.85
N GLY A 258 -9.15 21.66 8.69
CA GLY A 258 -8.38 22.59 7.89
C GLY A 258 -7.02 22.79 8.53
N ILE A 259 -5.98 22.26 7.89
CA ILE A 259 -4.59 22.56 8.27
C ILE A 259 -4.30 23.99 7.78
N LYS A 260 -4.86 24.96 8.47
CA LYS A 260 -4.58 26.38 8.34
C LYS A 260 -4.07 26.84 9.69
N PHE A 261 -3.19 27.82 9.66
CA PHE A 261 -2.73 28.46 10.88
C PHE A 261 -3.96 28.91 11.69
N LYS A 262 -4.05 28.44 12.94
CA LYS A 262 -5.03 28.93 13.91
C LYS A 262 -4.42 30.16 14.58
N PRO A 263 -5.09 31.32 14.58
CA PRO A 263 -4.60 32.45 15.34
C PRO A 263 -4.44 32.05 16.81
N TRP A 264 -3.58 32.75 17.53
CA TRP A 264 -3.27 32.51 18.95
C TRP A 264 -4.51 32.36 19.88
N GLY A 265 -5.69 32.78 19.43
CA GLY A 265 -6.98 32.60 20.11
C GLY A 265 -7.34 31.16 20.48
N ALA A 266 -6.72 30.14 19.86
CA ALA A 266 -6.89 28.74 20.25
C ALA A 266 -6.08 28.32 21.47
N MET A 267 -5.12 29.15 21.92
CA MET A 267 -4.23 28.84 23.03
C MET A 267 -4.73 29.42 24.35
N LYS A 268 -4.36 28.78 25.46
CA LYS A 268 -4.65 29.24 26.83
C LYS A 268 -4.24 30.70 27.11
N TRP A 269 -3.16 31.20 26.50
CA TRP A 269 -2.70 32.58 26.71
C TRP A 269 -3.66 33.65 26.15
N ALA A 270 -4.57 33.28 25.25
CA ALA A 270 -5.51 34.22 24.64
C ALA A 270 -6.37 34.96 25.67
N SER A 271 -6.79 34.25 26.72
CA SER A 271 -7.52 34.83 27.85
C SER A 271 -6.75 35.93 28.59
N ARG A 272 -5.41 35.84 28.63
CA ARG A 272 -4.54 36.83 29.28
C ARG A 272 -4.38 38.08 28.43
N VAL A 273 -4.38 37.93 27.10
CA VAL A 273 -4.46 39.08 26.17
C VAL A 273 -5.73 39.87 26.39
N THR A 274 -6.87 39.19 26.53
CA THR A 274 -8.15 39.85 26.80
C THR A 274 -8.14 40.61 28.12
N LYS A 275 -7.53 40.06 29.17
CA LYS A 275 -7.36 40.75 30.46
C LYS A 275 -6.49 42.00 30.33
N PHE A 276 -5.34 41.88 29.66
CA PHE A 276 -4.45 43.02 29.41
C PHE A 276 -5.14 44.11 28.57
N ALA A 277 -5.89 43.71 27.54
CA ALA A 277 -6.67 44.61 26.70
C ALA A 277 -7.72 45.39 27.49
N ALA A 278 -8.41 44.76 28.44
CA ALA A 278 -9.40 45.39 29.30
C ALA A 278 -8.78 46.37 30.31
N TRP A 279 -7.53 46.13 30.71
CA TRP A 279 -6.82 46.98 31.65
C TRP A 279 -6.19 48.23 31.00
N LEU A 280 -5.77 48.13 29.72
CA LEU A 280 -5.11 49.24 29.00
C LEU A 280 -5.86 50.58 29.02
N PRO A 281 -7.19 50.65 28.83
CA PRO A 281 -7.94 51.90 28.93
C PRO A 281 -7.80 52.59 30.28
N VAL A 282 -7.73 51.83 31.39
CA VAL A 282 -7.59 52.39 32.75
C VAL A 282 -6.29 53.16 32.90
N ILE A 283 -5.18 52.61 32.39
CA ILE A 283 -3.91 53.34 32.34
C ILE A 283 -4.02 54.54 31.42
N PHE A 284 -4.60 54.36 30.23
CA PHE A 284 -4.69 55.43 29.24
C PHE A 284 -5.45 56.66 29.78
N ASP A 285 -6.54 56.44 30.52
CA ASP A 285 -7.31 57.50 31.16
C ASP A 285 -6.53 58.20 32.29
N THR A 286 -5.70 57.46 33.04
CA THR A 286 -4.84 58.07 34.08
C THR A 286 -3.70 58.91 33.50
N ILE A 287 -3.18 58.53 32.33
CA ILE A 287 -2.13 59.29 31.61
C ILE A 287 -2.73 60.56 30.99
N THR A 288 -3.96 60.51 30.47
CA THR A 288 -4.62 61.64 29.78
C THR A 288 -5.17 62.72 30.72
N THR A 289 -5.24 62.49 32.03
CA THR A 289 -5.72 63.49 32.98
C THR A 289 -4.69 64.62 33.17
N ILE A 290 -4.85 65.71 32.41
CA ILE A 290 -3.97 66.89 32.40
C ILE A 290 -4.17 67.69 33.70
N LYS A 291 -3.40 67.37 34.76
CA LYS A 291 -3.07 68.33 35.82
C LYS A 291 -1.56 68.58 35.77
N LYS A 292 -1.18 69.74 35.20
CA LYS A 292 0.21 70.21 35.14
C LYS A 292 0.83 70.27 36.55
N ILE A 293 2.14 70.01 36.65
CA ILE A 293 3.05 70.29 37.79
C ILE A 293 3.15 69.16 38.85
N TYR A 294 3.01 67.89 38.48
CA TYR A 294 3.43 66.77 39.34
C TYR A 294 3.91 65.62 38.45
N ASP A 295 4.96 65.85 37.67
CA ASP A 295 5.10 65.15 36.39
C ASP A 295 6.11 63.98 36.37
N GLU A 296 7.11 63.90 37.26
CA GLU A 296 8.09 62.79 37.24
C GLU A 296 7.64 61.55 38.03
N GLN A 297 7.29 61.69 39.32
CA GLN A 297 6.86 60.55 40.15
C GLN A 297 5.61 59.84 39.57
N LYS A 298 4.73 60.62 38.96
CA LYS A 298 3.53 60.12 38.30
C LYS A 298 3.82 59.42 36.98
N LEU A 299 4.75 59.94 36.17
CA LEU A 299 5.24 59.25 34.98
C LEU A 299 5.90 57.92 35.35
N GLU A 300 6.74 57.92 36.37
CA GLU A 300 7.44 56.71 36.82
C GLU A 300 6.47 55.66 37.35
N GLY A 301 5.45 56.09 38.11
CA GLY A 301 4.36 55.21 38.55
C GLY A 301 3.54 54.61 37.40
N ASP A 302 3.26 55.38 36.34
CA ASP A 302 2.55 54.87 35.15
C ASP A 302 3.42 53.87 34.37
N LYS A 303 4.71 54.18 34.20
CA LYS A 303 5.69 53.28 33.56
C LYS A 303 5.84 51.98 34.33
N GLN A 304 5.89 52.06 35.67
CA GLN A 304 5.98 50.89 36.54
C GLN A 304 4.75 50.00 36.38
N LYS A 305 3.54 50.55 36.51
CA LYS A 305 2.30 49.78 36.33
C LYS A 305 2.21 49.14 34.94
N LEU A 306 2.55 49.89 33.89
CA LEU A 306 2.59 49.38 32.52
C LEU A 306 3.61 48.25 32.36
N SER A 307 4.77 48.40 32.97
CA SER A 307 5.80 47.36 33.00
C SER A 307 5.31 46.11 33.72
N GLU A 308 4.68 46.24 34.88
CA GLU A 308 4.15 45.10 35.66
C GLU A 308 3.11 44.29 34.88
N GLU A 309 2.15 44.94 34.22
CA GLU A 309 1.14 44.22 33.41
C GLU A 309 1.73 43.61 32.13
N LEU A 310 2.70 44.28 31.50
CA LEU A 310 3.41 43.69 30.36
C LEU A 310 4.21 42.46 30.79
N GLU A 311 4.89 42.52 31.94
CA GLU A 311 5.56 41.34 32.50
C GLU A 311 4.57 40.21 32.78
N GLU A 312 3.40 40.51 33.36
CA GLU A 312 2.39 39.49 33.61
C GLU A 312 1.86 38.86 32.31
N LEU A 313 1.63 39.68 31.28
CA LEU A 313 1.21 39.22 29.95
C LEU A 313 2.25 38.27 29.34
N PHE A 314 3.52 38.69 29.29
CA PHE A 314 4.59 37.89 28.67
C PHE A 314 4.94 36.65 29.51
N ARG A 315 4.98 36.75 30.85
CA ARG A 315 5.10 35.59 31.73
C ARG A 315 3.98 34.59 31.44
N GLY A 316 2.76 35.09 31.32
CA GLY A 316 1.60 34.26 30.99
C GLY A 316 1.67 33.60 29.63
N PHE A 317 2.24 34.26 28.63
CA PHE A 317 2.58 33.62 27.36
C PHE A 317 3.54 32.46 27.57
N PHE A 318 4.68 32.66 28.25
CA PHE A 318 5.67 31.59 28.42
C PHE A 318 5.19 30.42 29.27
N ASP A 319 4.37 30.67 30.29
CA ASP A 319 3.78 29.64 31.16
C ASP A 319 2.84 28.70 30.39
N SER A 320 2.18 29.21 29.35
CA SER A 320 1.14 28.48 28.61
C SER A 320 1.55 28.06 27.20
N PHE A 321 2.53 28.73 26.59
CA PHE A 321 3.11 28.35 25.30
C PHE A 321 4.17 27.26 25.48
N THR A 322 3.76 26.11 26.04
CA THR A 322 4.60 24.92 26.16
C THR A 322 4.74 24.22 24.81
N LEU A 323 5.76 23.35 24.67
CA LEU A 323 5.92 22.56 23.46
C LEU A 323 4.70 21.66 23.20
N GLU A 324 4.15 21.07 24.26
CA GLU A 324 2.95 20.24 24.22
C GLU A 324 1.73 21.02 23.73
N GLU A 325 1.44 22.19 24.31
CA GLU A 325 0.30 23.03 23.88
C GLU A 325 0.47 23.47 22.41
N TYR A 326 1.69 23.83 22.01
CA TYR A 326 2.01 24.20 20.62
C TYR A 326 1.76 23.03 19.65
N ALA A 327 2.25 21.83 20.00
CA ALA A 327 2.05 20.62 19.22
C ALA A 327 0.57 20.22 19.12
N ASP A 328 -0.17 20.25 20.23
CA ASP A 328 -1.58 19.86 20.27
C ASP A 328 -2.49 20.86 19.55
N THR A 329 -2.15 22.15 19.58
CA THR A 329 -2.94 23.20 18.92
C THR A 329 -2.83 23.12 17.41
N TYR A 330 -1.60 22.95 16.90
CA TYR A 330 -1.29 23.10 15.48
C TYR A 330 -1.00 21.80 14.75
N PHE A 331 -0.47 20.79 15.45
CA PHE A 331 0.07 19.59 14.83
C PHE A 331 -0.61 18.32 15.35
N LYS A 332 -1.81 18.43 15.92
CA LYS A 332 -2.62 17.30 16.44
C LYS A 332 -2.60 16.04 15.54
N PRO A 333 -2.74 16.13 14.19
CA PRO A 333 -2.71 14.94 13.33
C PRO A 333 -1.40 14.14 13.33
N LEU A 334 -0.27 14.75 13.74
CA LEU A 334 1.06 14.13 13.66
C LEU A 334 1.17 12.82 14.48
N LYS A 335 0.54 12.77 15.66
CA LYS A 335 0.53 11.55 16.47
C LYS A 335 -0.21 10.42 15.76
N GLY A 336 -1.38 10.71 15.18
CA GLY A 336 -2.17 9.72 14.45
C GLY A 336 -1.46 9.19 13.19
N THR A 337 -0.58 9.99 12.55
CA THR A 337 0.12 9.55 11.34
C THR A 337 1.07 8.39 11.63
N LEU A 338 1.78 8.43 12.76
CA LEU A 338 2.69 7.34 13.16
C LEU A 338 1.91 6.07 13.56
N GLU A 339 0.75 6.23 14.20
CA GLU A 339 -0.12 5.09 14.56
C GLU A 339 -0.62 4.34 13.31
N VAL A 340 -0.98 5.06 12.23
CA VAL A 340 -1.34 4.46 10.94
C VAL A 340 -0.16 3.69 10.34
N VAL A 341 1.02 4.31 10.28
CA VAL A 341 2.21 3.68 9.70
C VAL A 341 2.58 2.39 10.43
N ASN A 342 2.54 2.42 11.77
CA ASN A 342 2.80 1.23 12.57
C ASN A 342 1.77 0.12 12.32
N SER A 343 0.51 0.49 12.11
CA SER A 343 -0.55 -0.47 11.77
C SER A 343 -0.32 -1.10 10.39
N ILE A 344 0.06 -0.29 9.39
CA ILE A 344 0.44 -0.78 8.05
C ILE A 344 1.64 -1.72 8.13
N LYS A 345 2.68 -1.36 8.89
CA LYS A 345 3.86 -2.21 9.11
C LYS A 345 3.49 -3.57 9.70
N LYS A 346 2.60 -3.59 10.69
CA LYS A 346 2.11 -4.86 11.25
C LYS A 346 1.39 -5.72 10.21
N SER A 347 0.63 -5.12 9.29
CA SER A 347 0.03 -5.86 8.18
C SER A 347 1.06 -6.34 7.13
N ILE A 348 2.20 -5.65 6.99
CA ILE A 348 3.30 -6.12 6.12
C ILE A 348 3.85 -7.45 6.64
N ASP A 349 3.92 -7.65 7.96
CA ASP A 349 4.35 -8.92 8.54
C ASP A 349 3.42 -10.08 8.12
N ASP A 350 2.10 -9.83 8.07
CA ASP A 350 1.12 -10.80 7.57
C ASP A 350 1.37 -11.15 6.08
N TYR A 351 1.78 -10.16 5.27
CA TYR A 351 2.12 -10.38 3.86
C TYR A 351 3.42 -11.15 3.67
N ILE A 352 4.40 -10.94 4.55
CA ILE A 352 5.65 -11.71 4.56
C ILE A 352 5.37 -13.17 4.90
N GLU A 353 4.49 -13.44 5.88
CA GLU A 353 4.08 -14.81 6.21
C GLU A 353 3.34 -15.48 5.03
N LEU A 354 2.46 -14.75 4.36
CA LEU A 354 1.79 -15.24 3.14
C LEU A 354 2.79 -15.55 2.02
N LEU A 355 3.77 -14.66 1.81
CA LEU A 355 4.83 -14.86 0.81
C LEU A 355 5.61 -16.15 1.11
N ALA A 356 6.00 -16.39 2.37
CA ALA A 356 6.71 -17.60 2.77
C ALA A 356 5.88 -18.88 2.51
N LYS A 357 4.56 -18.85 2.72
CA LYS A 357 3.66 -19.97 2.40
C LYS A 357 3.55 -20.21 0.90
N ILE A 358 3.49 -19.15 0.09
CA ILE A 358 3.51 -19.25 -1.37
C ILE A 358 4.83 -19.87 -1.84
N GLU A 359 5.95 -19.43 -1.28
CA GLU A 359 7.27 -20.00 -1.59
C GLU A 359 7.37 -21.49 -1.25
N GLN A 360 6.87 -21.88 -0.08
CA GLN A 360 6.82 -23.29 0.32
C GLN A 360 5.96 -24.11 -0.65
N ALA A 361 4.78 -23.62 -1.02
CA ALA A 361 3.91 -24.29 -1.97
C ALA A 361 4.55 -24.46 -3.36
N ILE A 362 5.33 -23.47 -3.83
CA ILE A 362 6.10 -23.58 -5.08
C ILE A 362 7.16 -24.68 -4.97
N ASN A 363 7.92 -24.72 -3.87
CA ASN A 363 8.96 -25.72 -3.66
C ASN A 363 8.40 -27.15 -3.57
N ASP A 364 7.25 -27.33 -2.92
CA ASP A 364 6.57 -28.62 -2.81
C ASP A 364 6.11 -29.15 -4.18
N LEU A 365 5.75 -28.25 -5.11
CA LEU A 365 5.42 -28.57 -6.50
C LEU A 365 6.65 -28.87 -7.37
N GLU A 366 7.87 -28.53 -6.92
CA GLU A 366 9.13 -28.83 -7.64
C GLU A 366 9.73 -30.20 -7.28
N GLN A 367 9.30 -30.80 -6.17
CA GLN A 367 9.79 -32.10 -5.68
C GLN A 367 8.93 -33.30 -6.12
N GLN A 368 7.86 -33.07 -6.91
CA GLN A 368 6.97 -34.09 -7.50
C GLN A 368 7.19 -34.18 -9.01
#